data_AF-A0A1D3S608-F1
#
_entry.id   AF-A0A1D3S608-F1
#
_cell.length_a   1.000
_cell.length_b   1.000
_cell.length_c   1.000
_cell.angle_alpha   90.00
_cell.angle_beta   90.00
_cell.angle_gamma   90.00
#
_symmetry.space_group_name_H-M   'P 1'
#
loop_
_entity.id
_entity.type
_entity.pdbx_description
1 polymer ?
#
loop_
_entity_poly.entity_id
_entity_poly.type
_entity_poly.pdbx_seq_one_letter_code
_entity_poly.pdbx_strand_id
1 'polypeptide(L)'
;EARASVKTDSLLILVPAFVSSELTRAFEVGFLLYLPFLVIDLIVSTVLMAMGMMMVSPTLISIPLKIFLFVAVNGWSRLMHGLILSYG
;
A
#
# COMPACT_ATOMS: atom_id res chain seq x y z
N GLU A 1 -16.42 -35.02 -20.84
CA GLU A 1 -15.07 -35.61 -21.07
C GLU A 1 -13.92 -34.58 -21.09
N ALA A 2 -14.15 -33.29 -21.38
CA ALA A 2 -13.08 -32.27 -21.41
C ALA A 2 -12.44 -31.88 -20.04
N ARG A 3 -12.88 -32.47 -18.92
CA ARG A 3 -12.33 -32.20 -17.58
C ARG A 3 -11.28 -33.21 -17.12
N ALA A 4 -11.08 -34.30 -17.86
CA ALA A 4 -10.26 -35.43 -17.42
C ALA A 4 -8.75 -35.30 -17.70
N SER A 5 -8.31 -34.28 -18.45
CA SER A 5 -6.89 -34.10 -18.84
C SER A 5 -6.24 -32.82 -18.29
N VAL A 6 -6.91 -32.07 -17.41
CA VAL A 6 -6.30 -30.91 -16.78
C VAL A 6 -5.29 -31.40 -15.75
N LYS A 7 -4.01 -31.41 -16.13
CA LYS A 7 -2.91 -31.59 -15.16
C LYS A 7 -2.97 -30.42 -14.19
N THR A 8 -3.23 -30.71 -12.92
CA THR A 8 -3.15 -29.77 -11.79
C THR A 8 -1.81 -29.05 -11.72
N ASP A 9 -0.77 -29.63 -12.29
CA ASP A 9 0.60 -29.08 -12.31
C ASP A 9 0.89 -28.24 -13.57
N SER A 10 -0.12 -27.91 -14.36
CA SER A 10 0.05 -27.09 -15.56
C SER A 10 0.43 -25.66 -15.17
N LEU A 11 1.64 -25.24 -15.55
CA LEU A 11 2.11 -23.87 -15.36
C LEU A 11 1.18 -22.83 -16.00
N LEU A 12 0.44 -23.19 -17.05
CA LEU A 12 -0.57 -22.33 -17.69
C LEU A 12 -1.74 -21.98 -16.76
N ILE A 13 -1.97 -22.77 -15.71
CA ILE A 13 -3.03 -22.56 -14.71
C ILE A 13 -2.42 -21.97 -13.43
N LEU A 14 -1.28 -22.51 -12.99
CA LEU A 14 -0.59 -22.08 -11.77
C LEU A 14 -0.11 -20.64 -11.83
N VAL A 15 0.46 -20.19 -12.96
CA VAL A 15 0.97 -18.83 -13.12
C VAL A 15 -0.13 -17.77 -12.96
N PRO A 16 -1.25 -17.79 -13.72
CA PRO A 16 -2.31 -16.80 -13.55
C PRO A 16 -2.99 -16.90 -12.18
N ALA A 17 -3.14 -18.10 -11.61
CA ALA A 17 -3.68 -18.27 -10.26
C ALA A 17 -2.79 -17.61 -9.20
N PHE A 18 -1.46 -17.81 -9.27
CA PHE A 18 -0.49 -17.17 -8.38
C PHE A 18 -0.47 -15.65 -8.54
N VAL A 19 -0.46 -15.15 -9.77
CA VAL A 19 -0.47 -13.70 -10.03
C VAL A 19 -1.73 -13.05 -9.45
N SER A 20 -2.90 -13.70 -9.58
CA SER A 20 -4.15 -13.20 -9.00
C SER A 20 -4.11 -13.16 -7.46
N SER A 21 -3.53 -14.18 -6.82
CA SER A 21 -3.40 -14.19 -5.35
C SER A 21 -2.41 -13.14 -4.86
N GLU A 22 -1.29 -12.97 -5.56
CA GLU A 22 -0.27 -11.99 -5.20
C GLU A 22 -0.74 -10.55 -5.42
N LEU A 23 -1.53 -10.28 -6.45
CA LEU A 23 -2.14 -8.97 -6.65
C LEU A 23 -3.05 -8.61 -5.47
N THR A 24 -3.84 -9.57 -4.99
CA THR A 24 -4.73 -9.36 -3.83
C THR A 24 -3.92 -9.02 -2.57
N ARG A 25 -2.88 -9.80 -2.28
CA ARG A 25 -1.97 -9.54 -1.16
C ARG A 25 -1.27 -8.19 -1.28
N ALA A 26 -0.81 -7.83 -2.47
CA ALA A 26 -0.17 -6.54 -2.73
C ALA A 26 -1.12 -5.36 -2.46
N PHE A 27 -2.39 -5.49 -2.82
CA PHE A 27 -3.40 -4.47 -2.50
C PHE A 27 -3.65 -4.35 -1.00
N GLU A 28 -3.73 -5.46 -0.27
CA GLU A 28 -3.90 -5.44 1.19
C GLU A 28 -2.72 -4.74 1.87
N VAL A 29 -1.48 -5.11 1.50
CA VAL A 29 -0.27 -4.47 2.03
C VAL A 29 -0.24 -2.98 1.67
N GLY A 30 -0.47 -2.64 0.41
CA GLY A 30 -0.49 -1.25 -0.06
C GLY A 30 -1.55 -0.40 0.65
N PHE A 31 -2.73 -0.96 0.89
CA PHE A 31 -3.81 -0.30 1.62
C PHE A 31 -3.40 0.00 3.08
N LEU A 32 -2.89 -1.00 3.80
CA LEU A 32 -2.45 -0.83 5.19
C LEU A 32 -1.32 0.20 5.32
N LEU A 33 -0.39 0.22 4.36
CA LEU A 33 0.69 1.20 4.31
C LEU A 33 0.21 2.62 3.99
N TYR A 34 -0.87 2.75 3.21
CA TYR A 34 -1.43 4.04 2.83
C TYR A 34 -2.23 4.72 3.95
N LEU A 35 -2.86 3.93 4.84
CA LEU A 35 -3.68 4.44 5.94
C LEU A 35 -3.01 5.54 6.81
N PRO A 36 -1.79 5.40 7.34
CA PRO A 36 -1.17 6.45 8.14
C PRO A 36 -0.97 7.76 7.37
N PHE A 37 -0.68 7.68 6.06
CA PHE A 37 -0.52 8.86 5.22
C PHE A 37 -1.85 9.54 4.90
N LEU A 38 -2.92 8.76 4.73
CA LEU A 38 -4.28 9.26 4.58
C LEU A 38 -4.71 10.03 5.84
N VAL A 39 -4.38 9.51 7.02
CA VAL A 39 -4.66 10.21 8.29
C VAL A 39 -3.94 11.56 8.34
N ILE A 40 -2.68 11.64 7.90
CA ILE A 40 -1.96 12.92 7.80
C ILE A 40 -2.69 13.90 6.88
N ASP A 41 -3.13 13.45 5.70
CA ASP A 41 -3.84 14.33 4.76
C ASP A 41 -5.13 14.89 5.35
N LEU A 42 -5.91 14.04 6.01
CA LEU A 42 -7.16 14.47 6.67
C LEU A 42 -6.87 15.48 7.79
N ILE A 43 -5.88 15.21 8.64
CA ILE A 43 -5.52 16.12 9.74
C ILE A 43 -5.04 17.46 9.19
N VAL A 44 -4.10 17.47 8.24
CA VAL A 44 -3.56 18.70 7.65
C VAL A 44 -4.67 19.51 6.98
N SER A 45 -5.57 18.84 6.26
CA SER A 45 -6.72 19.49 5.62
C SER A 45 -7.66 20.13 6.65
N THR A 46 -8.03 19.42 7.71
CA THR A 46 -8.90 19.98 8.77
C THR A 46 -8.27 21.16 9.50
N VAL A 47 -6.96 21.12 9.78
CA VAL A 47 -6.24 22.23 10.43
C VAL A 47 -6.19 23.46 9.53
N LEU A 48 -5.89 23.28 8.24
CA LEU A 48 -5.88 24.39 7.28
C LEU A 48 -7.25 25.05 7.10
N MET A 49 -8.31 24.23 7.04
CA MET A 49 -9.68 24.73 6.99
C MET A 49 -10.03 25.52 8.26
N ALA A 50 -9.64 25.04 9.44
CA ALA A 50 -9.86 25.74 10.71
C ALA A 50 -9.11 27.08 10.78
N MET A 51 -7.95 27.20 10.13
CA MET A 51 -7.19 28.44 10.02
C MET A 51 -7.74 29.42 8.96
N GLY A 52 -8.77 29.03 8.21
CA GLY A 52 -9.33 29.84 7.11
C GLY A 52 -8.46 29.86 5.85
N MET A 53 -7.43 29.00 5.77
CA MET A 53 -6.49 28.97 4.64
C MET A 53 -6.99 28.05 3.52
N MET A 54 -8.04 28.48 2.81
CA MET A 54 -8.63 27.70 1.72
C MET A 54 -7.81 27.70 0.41
N MET A 55 -6.92 28.68 0.22
CA MET A 55 -6.15 28.83 -1.02
C MET A 55 -4.84 28.04 -1.02
N VAL A 56 -4.41 27.53 0.14
CA VAL A 56 -3.21 26.70 0.25
C VAL A 56 -3.62 25.25 0.08
N SER A 57 -3.03 24.57 -0.91
CA SER A 57 -3.25 23.14 -1.09
C SER A 57 -2.75 22.36 0.12
N PRO A 58 -3.60 21.59 0.83
CA PRO A 58 -3.19 20.77 1.97
C PRO A 58 -2.08 19.79 1.64
N THR A 59 -2.05 19.32 0.40
CA THR A 59 -1.03 18.39 -0.10
C THR A 59 0.39 18.97 0.02
N LEU A 60 0.58 20.27 -0.23
CA LEU A 60 1.92 20.88 -0.15
C LEU A 60 2.50 20.82 1.28
N ILE A 61 1.63 20.89 2.29
CA ILE A 61 2.04 20.79 3.70
C ILE A 61 2.12 19.31 4.12
N SER A 62 1.24 18.45 3.62
CA SER A 62 1.23 17.04 4.01
C SER A 62 2.42 16.26 3.47
N ILE A 63 2.93 16.56 2.26
CA ILE A 63 4.08 15.85 1.66
C ILE A 63 5.32 15.83 2.56
N PRO A 64 5.88 16.97 3.04
CA PRO A 64 7.05 16.94 3.91
C PRO A 64 6.75 16.22 5.24
N LEU A 65 5.54 16.33 5.78
CA LEU A 65 5.11 15.58 6.97
C LEU A 65 5.11 14.07 6.76
N LYS A 66 4.59 13.61 5.61
CA LYS A 66 4.58 12.17 5.25
C LYS A 66 5.99 11.63 5.13
N ILE A 67 6.88 12.35 4.45
CA ILE A 67 8.28 11.97 4.30
C ILE A 67 8.95 11.93 5.68
N PHE A 68 8.71 12.94 6.51
CA PHE A 68 9.23 12.96 7.88
C PHE A 68 8.77 11.76 8.69
N LEU A 69 7.45 11.45 8.72
CA LEU A 69 6.92 10.28 9.41
C LEU A 69 7.58 9.00 8.91
N PHE A 70 7.68 8.85 7.59
CA PHE A 70 8.21 7.65 6.97
C PHE A 70 9.69 7.42 7.31
N VAL A 71 10.50 8.48 7.34
CA VAL A 71 11.90 8.40 7.78
C VAL A 71 11.99 8.16 9.30
N ALA A 72 11.19 8.86 10.09
CA ALA A 72 11.20 8.77 11.55
C ALA A 72 10.90 7.35 12.08
N VAL A 73 10.04 6.60 11.38
CA VAL A 73 9.73 5.21 11.75
C VAL A 73 10.66 4.17 11.13
N ASN A 74 11.72 4.58 10.41
CA ASN A 74 12.56 3.72 9.57
C ASN A 74 11.73 2.93 8.54
N GLY A 75 10.82 3.62 7.84
CA GLY A 75 9.83 3.01 6.94
C GLY A 75 10.42 2.07 5.91
N TRP A 76 11.52 2.45 5.25
CA TRP A 76 12.22 1.60 4.28
C TRP A 76 12.62 0.23 4.87
N SER A 77 13.22 0.22 6.05
CA SER A 77 13.67 -1.03 6.69
C SER A 77 12.47 -1.92 7.06
N ARG A 78 11.41 -1.34 7.63
CA ARG A 78 10.19 -2.08 8.01
C ARG A 78 9.47 -2.67 6.80
N LEU A 79 9.38 -1.91 5.70
CA LEU A 79 8.80 -2.40 4.45
C LEU A 79 9.56 -3.59 3.89
N MET A 80 10.88 -3.44 3.74
CA MET A 80 11.70 -4.52 3.18
C MET A 80 11.67 -5.77 4.06
N HIS A 81 11.75 -5.59 5.39
CA HIS A 81 11.65 -6.71 6.34
C HIS A 81 10.29 -7.40 6.25
N GLY A 82 9.20 -6.64 6.20
CA GLY A 82 7.85 -7.19 6.07
C GLY A 82 7.63 -7.97 4.78
N LEU A 83 8.16 -7.48 3.66
CA LEU A 83 8.11 -8.19 2.37
C LEU A 83 8.95 -9.47 2.38
N ILE A 84 10.15 -9.45 2.97
CA ILE A 84 10.97 -10.66 3.07
C ILE A 84 10.26 -11.73 3.90
N LEU A 85 9.66 -11.34 5.04
CA LEU A 85 8.90 -12.26 5.89
C LEU A 85 7.59 -12.77 5.25
N SER A 86 7.01 -12.05 4.28
CA SER A 86 5.78 -12.52 3.62
C SER A 86 6.02 -13.63 2.60
N TYR A 87 7.26 -13.76 2.10
CA TYR A 87 7.65 -14.75 1.09
C TYR A 87 8.58 -15.85 1.61
N GLY A 88 9.24 -15.65 2.76
CA GLY A 88 10.05 -16.66 3.43
C GLY A 88 9.21 -17.62 4.26
#